data_AF-A0A1H8SCD7-F1
#
_entry.id   AF-A0A1H8SCD7-F1
#
_cell.length_a   1.000
_cell.length_b   1.000
_cell.length_c   1.000
_cell.angle_alpha   90.00
_cell.angle_beta   90.00
_cell.angle_gamma   90.00
#
_symmetry.space_group_name_H-M   'P 1'
#
loop_
_entity.id
_entity.type
_entity.pdbx_description
1 polymer ?
#
loop_
_entity_poly.entity_id
_entity_poly.type
_entity_poly.pdbx_seq_one_letter_code
_entity_poly.pdbx_strand_id
1 'polypeptide(L)'
;MADEGFTFLEKYSSLQLLFTDVQTGGDLDGFELARKVAERWPHIEVVVASGARTPKEGELPRNAAFIQKPFSAETILEALRDHFPNGPSEP
;
A
#
# COMPACT_ATOMS: atom_id res chain seq x y z
N MET A 1 0.02 14.26 0.75
CA MET A 1 0.02 13.77 2.15
C MET A 1 -0.94 12.58 2.29
N ALA A 2 -0.82 11.74 3.32
CA ALA A 2 -1.68 10.54 3.48
C ALA A 2 -3.19 10.87 3.43
N ASP A 3 -3.58 12.01 4.00
CA ASP A 3 -4.98 12.48 4.04
C ASP A 3 -5.54 12.83 2.66
N GLU A 4 -4.72 13.39 1.77
CA GLU A 4 -5.09 13.68 0.38
C GLU A 4 -5.31 12.37 -0.40
N GLY A 5 -4.50 11.34 -0.12
CA GLY A 5 -4.66 10.01 -0.69
C GLY A 5 -6.00 9.37 -0.30
N PHE A 6 -6.41 9.53 0.96
CA PHE A 6 -7.70 9.02 1.45
C PHE A 6 -8.89 9.68 0.75
N THR A 7 -8.83 10.99 0.54
CA THR A 7 -9.85 11.74 -0.20
C THR A 7 -9.95 11.29 -1.67
N PHE A 8 -8.83 10.92 -2.28
CA PHE A 8 -8.80 10.41 -3.65
C PHE A 8 -9.44 9.00 -3.74
N LEU A 9 -9.19 8.14 -2.75
CA LEU A 9 -9.79 6.80 -2.66
C LEU A 9 -11.32 6.84 -2.55
N GLU A 10 -11.88 7.84 -1.86
CA GLU A 10 -13.34 8.03 -1.78
C GLU A 10 -13.98 8.44 -3.12
N LYS A 11 -13.20 9.02 -4.04
CA LYS A 11 -13.71 9.60 -5.30
C LYS A 11 -13.61 8.65 -6.49
N TYR A 12 -12.71 7.66 -6.44
CA TYR A 12 -12.43 6.76 -7.56
C TYR A 12 -12.55 5.30 -7.13
N SER A 13 -13.75 4.76 -7.26
CA SER A 13 -14.09 3.36 -6.94
C SER A 13 -13.35 2.31 -7.79
N SER A 14 -12.66 2.74 -8.85
CA SER A 14 -11.89 1.87 -9.75
C SER A 14 -10.41 1.74 -9.35
N LEU A 15 -10.01 2.32 -8.21
CA LEU A 15 -8.66 2.15 -7.69
C LEU A 15 -8.48 0.74 -7.14
N GLN A 16 -7.32 0.17 -7.41
CA GLN A 16 -7.05 -1.24 -7.11
C GLN A 16 -5.72 -1.44 -6.41
N LEU A 17 -4.86 -0.43 -6.42
CA LEU A 17 -3.55 -0.46 -5.79
C LEU A 17 -3.23 0.91 -5.19
N LEU A 18 -2.84 0.92 -3.92
CA LEU A 18 -2.22 2.05 -3.26
C LEU A 18 -0.74 1.76 -3.02
N PHE A 19 0.14 2.63 -3.49
CA PHE A 19 1.56 2.61 -3.14
C PHE A 19 1.87 3.77 -2.18
N THR A 20 2.41 3.48 -1.00
CA THR A 20 2.71 4.50 0.01
C THR A 20 4.09 4.30 0.66
N ASP A 21 4.71 5.39 1.10
CA ASP A 21 5.89 5.35 1.95
C ASP A 21 5.50 5.41 3.44
N VAL A 22 6.25 4.73 4.31
CA VAL A 22 6.06 4.80 5.77
C VAL A 22 6.25 6.22 6.30
N GLN A 23 7.26 6.94 5.81
CA GLN A 23 7.54 8.35 6.10
C GLN A 23 6.87 9.25 5.07
N THR A 24 5.57 9.03 4.85
CA THR A 24 4.72 10.02 4.21
C THR A 24 4.46 11.11 5.24
N GLY A 25 5.06 12.30 5.08
CA GLY A 25 4.81 13.41 6.00
C GLY A 25 3.30 13.67 6.20
N GLY A 26 2.88 13.81 7.46
CA GLY A 26 1.48 13.87 7.90
C GLY A 26 1.30 13.24 9.29
N ASP A 27 0.07 13.18 9.79
CA ASP A 27 -0.26 12.62 11.10
C ASP A 27 -0.39 11.07 11.10
N LEU A 28 -0.62 10.46 9.93
CA LEU A 28 -0.73 9.01 9.75
C LEU A 28 0.54 8.45 9.13
N ASP A 29 1.11 7.42 9.76
CA ASP A 29 2.22 6.68 9.13
C ASP A 29 1.72 5.75 8.01
N GLY A 30 2.61 5.34 7.11
CA GLY A 30 2.24 4.52 5.96
C GLY A 30 1.66 3.13 6.32
N PHE A 31 1.95 2.58 7.51
CA PHE A 31 1.35 1.33 7.98
C PHE A 31 -0.07 1.55 8.50
N GLU A 32 -0.30 2.65 9.22
CA GLU A 32 -1.64 3.05 9.65
C GLU A 32 -2.54 3.33 8.45
N LEU A 33 -2.02 4.02 7.43
CA LEU A 33 -2.72 4.23 6.17
C LEU A 33 -3.08 2.89 5.51
N ALA A 34 -2.14 1.95 5.41
CA ALA A 34 -2.38 0.63 4.83
C ALA A 34 -3.50 -0.12 5.57
N ARG A 35 -3.51 -0.10 6.91
CA ARG A 35 -4.58 -0.72 7.70
C ARG A 35 -5.94 -0.07 7.46
N LYS A 36 -6.00 1.26 7.46
CA LYS A 36 -7.26 1.99 7.21
C LYS A 36 -7.82 1.71 5.82
N VAL A 37 -6.95 1.64 4.81
CA VAL A 37 -7.37 1.30 3.44
C VAL A 37 -7.83 -0.14 3.35
N ALA A 38 -7.12 -1.09 3.94
CA ALA A 38 -7.53 -2.49 3.97
C ALA A 38 -8.88 -2.73 4.68
N GLU A 39 -9.16 -1.97 5.74
CA GLU A 39 -10.42 -2.06 6.47
C GLU A 39 -11.59 -1.47 5.66
N ARG A 40 -11.38 -0.32 5.02
CA ARG A 40 -12.44 0.41 4.33
C ARG A 40 -12.66 -0.02 2.88
N TRP A 41 -11.60 -0.43 2.20
CA TRP A 41 -11.60 -0.87 0.80
C TRP A 41 -10.78 -2.16 0.66
N PRO A 42 -11.33 -3.31 1.06
CA PRO A 42 -10.60 -4.58 1.04
C PRO A 42 -10.24 -5.09 -0.37
N HIS A 43 -10.78 -4.46 -1.42
CA HIS A 43 -10.42 -4.74 -2.82
C HIS A 43 -9.18 -3.97 -3.30
N ILE A 44 -8.73 -2.97 -2.53
CA ILE A 44 -7.54 -2.19 -2.86
C ILE A 44 -6.35 -2.89 -2.25
N GLU A 45 -5.44 -3.33 -3.09
CA GLU A 45 -4.15 -3.85 -2.69
C GLU A 45 -3.24 -2.72 -2.23
N VAL A 46 -2.39 -2.96 -1.24
CA VAL A 46 -1.50 -1.93 -0.68
C VAL A 46 -0.04 -2.35 -0.76
N VAL A 47 0.82 -1.45 -1.22
CA VAL A 47 2.28 -1.62 -1.15
C VAL A 47 2.83 -0.53 -0.25
N VAL A 48 3.48 -0.94 0.83
CA VAL A 48 4.16 -0.05 1.77
C VAL A 48 5.66 -0.13 1.55
N ALA A 49 6.32 1.02 1.38
CA ALA A 49 7.76 1.08 1.24
C ALA A 49 8.44 1.85 2.37
N SER A 50 9.62 1.39 2.82
CA SER A 50 10.42 2.12 3.81
C SER A 50 11.91 1.79 3.72
N GLY A 51 12.76 2.79 3.96
CA GLY A 51 14.22 2.60 4.12
C GLY A 51 14.70 2.55 5.57
N ALA A 52 13.83 2.88 6.53
CA ALA A 52 14.23 3.07 7.93
C ALA A 52 13.50 2.12 8.89
N ARG A 53 12.33 1.62 8.51
CA ARG A 53 11.47 0.80 9.39
C ARG A 53 10.94 -0.41 8.64
N THR A 54 11.06 -1.58 9.24
CA THR A 54 10.39 -2.80 8.80
C THR A 54 9.09 -3.01 9.59
N PRO A 55 8.07 -3.65 8.99
CA PRO A 55 6.83 -3.99 9.69
C PRO A 55 7.08 -4.96 10.84
N LYS A 56 6.42 -4.73 11.97
CA LYS A 56 6.31 -5.73 13.05
C LYS A 56 5.18 -6.70 12.73
N GLU A 57 5.16 -7.82 13.44
CA GLU A 57 4.06 -8.79 13.35
C GLU A 57 2.71 -8.10 13.62
N GLY A 58 1.76 -8.25 12.67
CA GLY A 58 0.42 -7.66 12.75
C GLY A 58 0.27 -6.20 12.26
N GLU A 59 1.35 -5.54 11.86
CA GLU A 59 1.26 -4.15 11.33
C GLU A 59 0.82 -4.07 9.87
N LEU A 60 1.12 -5.10 9.06
CA LEU A 60 0.62 -5.18 7.70
C LEU A 60 -0.70 -5.96 7.63
N PRO A 61 -1.73 -5.42 6.97
CA PRO A 61 -2.94 -6.18 6.68
C PRO A 61 -2.68 -7.25 5.61
N ARG A 62 -3.63 -8.17 5.43
CA ARG A 62 -3.48 -9.34 4.54
C ARG A 62 -3.30 -8.99 3.06
N ASN A 63 -3.96 -7.93 2.61
CA ASN A 63 -3.91 -7.37 1.26
C ASN A 63 -2.80 -6.31 1.12
N ALA A 64 -1.72 -6.44 1.90
CA ALA A 64 -0.58 -5.53 1.81
C ALA A 64 0.75 -6.26 1.66
N ALA A 65 1.61 -5.67 0.83
CA ALA A 65 2.99 -6.05 0.64
C ALA A 65 3.93 -4.98 1.19
N PHE A 66 5.14 -5.38 1.58
CA PHE A 66 6.18 -4.46 2.02
C PHE A 66 7.41 -4.55 1.13
N ILE A 67 7.96 -3.39 0.77
CA ILE A 67 9.19 -3.28 -0.01
C ILE A 67 10.20 -2.44 0.77
N GLN A 68 11.34 -3.03 1.09
CA GLN A 68 12.44 -2.31 1.72
C GLN A 68 13.15 -1.42 0.69
N LYS A 69 13.44 -0.17 1.06
CA LYS A 69 14.27 0.75 0.27
C LYS A 69 15.76 0.52 0.54
N PRO A 70 16.63 0.76 -0.46
CA PRO A 70 16.29 1.09 -1.85
C PRO A 70 15.76 -0.14 -2.61
N PHE A 71 14.82 0.07 -3.52
CA PHE A 71 14.25 -0.97 -4.38
C PHE A 71 14.46 -0.63 -5.85
N SER A 72 14.58 -1.66 -6.70
CA SER A 72 14.58 -1.49 -8.15
C SER A 72 13.17 -1.62 -8.72
N ALA A 73 13.03 -1.32 -10.02
CA ALA A 73 11.78 -1.59 -10.73
C ALA A 73 11.47 -3.10 -10.75
N GLU A 74 12.48 -3.97 -10.83
CA GLU A 74 12.26 -5.42 -10.76
C GLU A 74 11.69 -5.84 -9.40
N THR A 75 12.23 -5.31 -8.29
CA THR A 75 11.72 -5.61 -6.94
C THR A 75 10.25 -5.23 -6.79
N ILE A 76 9.82 -4.11 -7.38
CA ILE A 76 8.41 -3.71 -7.39
C ILE A 76 7.60 -4.72 -8.20
N LEU A 77 8.02 -5.06 -9.42
CA LEU A 77 7.29 -5.98 -10.28
C LEU A 77 7.16 -7.38 -9.68
N GLU A 78 8.19 -7.86 -8.98
CA GLU A 78 8.17 -9.12 -8.24
C GLU A 78 7.15 -9.05 -7.09
N ALA A 79 7.22 -8.03 -6.25
CA ALA A 79 6.26 -7.84 -5.15
C ALA A 79 4.82 -7.76 -5.67
N LEU A 80 4.60 -7.07 -6.79
CA LEU A 80 3.27 -7.00 -7.41
C LEU A 80 2.80 -8.35 -7.95
N ARG A 81 3.68 -9.15 -8.55
CA ARG A 81 3.32 -10.48 -9.08
C ARG A 81 3.03 -11.48 -7.97
N ASP A 82 3.83 -11.47 -6.91
CA ASP A 82 3.71 -12.43 -5.81
C ASP A 82 2.48 -12.16 -4.94
N HIS A 83 2.21 -10.88 -4.67
CA HIS A 83 1.10 -10.49 -3.80
C HIS A 83 -0.20 -10.23 -4.56
N PHE A 84 -0.12 -9.82 -5.82
CA PHE A 84 -1.29 -9.42 -6.63
C PHE A 84 -1.31 -10.18 -7.97
N PRO A 85 -1.36 -11.54 -7.94
CA PRO A 85 -1.20 -12.38 -9.13
C PRO A 85 -2.32 -12.21 -10.18
N ASN A 86 -3.48 -11.71 -9.77
CA ASN A 86 -4.59 -11.43 -10.67
C ASN A 86 -4.54 -10.03 -11.28
N GLY A 87 -3.50 -9.25 -10.98
CA GLY A 87 -3.41 -7.84 -11.35
C GLY A 87 -4.59 -7.02 -10.83
N PRO A 88 -4.65 -5.72 -11.17
CA PRO A 88 -5.91 -5.02 -11.07
C PRO A 88 -6.97 -5.76 -11.93
N SER A 89 -8.06 -6.21 -11.30
CA SER A 89 -9.28 -6.70 -11.97
C SER A 89 -9.67 -5.72 -13.07
N GLU A 90 -9.79 -6.17 -14.32
CA GLU A 90 -10.28 -5.29 -15.40
C GLU A 90 -11.62 -4.64 -15.00
N PRO A 91 -11.82 -3.34 -15.32
CA PRO A 91 -13.02 -2.58 -14.93
C PRO A 91 -14.31 -3.13 -15.53
#